data_AF-A0A9W7LLG8-F1
#
_entry.id   AF-A0A9W7LLG8-F1
#
_cell.length_a   1.000
_cell.length_b   1.000
_cell.length_c   1.000
_cell.angle_alpha   90.00
_cell.angle_beta   90.00
_cell.angle_gamma   90.00
#
_symmetry.space_group_name_H-M   'P 1'
#
loop_
_entity.id
_entity.type
_entity.pdbx_description
1 polymer ?
#
loop_
_entity_poly.entity_id
_entity_poly.type
_entity_poly.pdbx_seq_one_letter_code
_entity_poly.pdbx_strand_id
1 'polypeptide(L)'
;MEKNGYPNIVSVYRREFTYHEEEEKCDCEILAPKQTAWSDSNPERRYYGCPDFPRGCKYFEWYDTRIPDRAIDLLRKLRDNERILAKENKSLRRQLRSCGSISAGETAM
;
A
#
# COMPACT_ATOMS: atom_id res chain seq x y z
N MET A 1 -18.34 -21.25 33.89
CA MET A 1 -17.12 -21.92 33.38
C MET A 1 -16.94 -21.49 31.93
N GLU A 2 -16.01 -20.55 31.70
CA GLU A 2 -15.65 -20.03 30.38
C GLU A 2 -15.04 -21.14 29.52
N LYS A 3 -15.61 -21.39 28.33
CA LYS A 3 -14.93 -22.18 27.30
C LYS A 3 -14.11 -21.23 26.43
N ASN A 4 -12.87 -21.01 26.86
CA ASN A 4 -11.80 -20.43 26.05
C ASN A 4 -11.50 -21.37 24.86
N GLY A 5 -12.00 -21.03 23.67
CA GLY A 5 -11.44 -21.49 22.38
C GLY A 5 -10.79 -20.27 21.72
N TYR A 6 -9.58 -20.30 21.16
CA TYR A 6 -9.04 -21.32 20.27
C TYR A 6 -7.54 -21.54 20.50
N PRO A 7 -7.09 -22.73 20.93
CA PRO A 7 -5.68 -22.92 21.26
C PRO A 7 -4.73 -23.04 20.07
N ASN A 8 -5.17 -23.36 18.85
CA ASN A 8 -4.26 -23.63 17.73
C ASN A 8 -4.93 -23.42 16.36
N ILE A 9 -4.96 -22.18 15.86
CA ILE A 9 -5.10 -21.95 14.42
C ILE A 9 -3.70 -22.02 13.83
N VAL A 10 -3.25 -23.24 13.51
CA VAL A 10 -2.10 -23.44 12.61
C VAL A 10 -2.68 -23.76 11.24
N SER A 11 -3.18 -22.75 10.51
CA SER A 11 -3.37 -22.91 9.07
C SER A 11 -2.05 -22.54 8.39
N VAL A 12 -1.35 -23.56 7.88
CA VAL A 12 -0.11 -23.40 7.08
C VAL A 12 -0.37 -22.59 5.80
N TYR A 13 -1.63 -22.46 5.41
CA TYR A 13 -2.07 -21.53 4.38
C TYR A 13 -2.45 -20.20 5.02
N ARG A 14 -1.78 -19.12 4.59
CA ARG A 14 -2.30 -17.76 4.73
C ARG A 14 -3.69 -17.77 4.09
N ARG A 15 -4.75 -17.81 4.91
CA ARG A 15 -6.12 -17.61 4.42
C ARG A 15 -6.24 -16.17 3.99
N GLU A 16 -5.93 -15.92 2.72
CA GLU A 16 -6.24 -14.65 2.07
C GLU A 16 -7.75 -14.62 1.89
N PHE A 17 -8.45 -13.97 2.81
CA PHE A 17 -9.85 -13.64 2.61
C PHE A 17 -9.90 -12.54 1.53
N THR A 18 -9.75 -12.92 0.26
CA THR A 18 -9.90 -12.00 -0.87
C THR A 18 -11.39 -11.75 -1.04
N TYR A 19 -11.92 -10.75 -0.36
CA TYR A 19 -13.35 -10.42 -0.33
C TYR A 19 -13.93 -9.95 -1.68
N HIS A 20 -13.12 -9.88 -2.73
CA HIS A 20 -13.55 -9.56 -4.09
C HIS A 20 -12.75 -10.43 -5.07
N GLU A 21 -13.34 -11.52 -5.55
CA GLU A 21 -12.92 -12.13 -6.82
C GLU A 21 -13.62 -11.31 -7.91
N GLU A 22 -12.94 -10.28 -8.38
CA GLU A 22 -13.39 -9.57 -9.59
C GLU A 22 -13.16 -10.52 -10.78
N GLU A 23 -14.25 -10.82 -11.50
CA GLU A 23 -14.20 -11.63 -12.71
C GLU A 23 -13.62 -10.82 -13.86
N GLU A 24 -12.29 -10.82 -13.98
CA GLU A 24 -11.60 -10.18 -15.10
C GLU A 24 -11.80 -10.95 -16.39
N LYS A 25 -12.03 -10.23 -17.49
CA LYS A 25 -12.15 -10.80 -18.84
C LYS A 25 -11.05 -10.26 -19.73
N CYS A 26 -10.48 -11.15 -20.54
CA CYS A 26 -9.55 -10.74 -21.59
C CYS A 26 -10.27 -10.13 -22.80
N ASP A 27 -9.51 -9.62 -23.77
CA ASP A 27 -10.05 -9.03 -25.02
C ASP A 27 -10.84 -10.04 -25.88
N CYS A 28 -10.72 -11.34 -25.61
CA CYS A 28 -11.54 -12.39 -26.24
C CYS A 28 -12.90 -12.58 -25.56
N GLU A 29 -13.23 -11.76 -24.56
CA GLU A 29 -14.42 -11.86 -23.70
C GLU A 29 -14.50 -13.13 -22.84
N ILE A 30 -13.38 -13.84 -22.71
CA ILE A 30 -13.23 -15.04 -21.87
C ILE A 30 -12.67 -14.63 -20.51
N LEU A 31 -13.11 -15.30 -19.44
CA LEU A 31 -12.55 -15.10 -18.09
C LEU A 31 -11.03 -15.31 -18.08
N ALA A 32 -10.32 -14.30 -17.61
CA ALA A 32 -8.89 -14.32 -17.41
C ALA A 32 -8.59 -14.90 -16.02
N PRO A 33 -7.99 -16.10 -15.91
CA PRO A 33 -7.67 -16.66 -14.61
C PRO A 33 -6.60 -15.84 -13.88
N LYS A 34 -6.71 -15.77 -12.56
CA LYS A 34 -5.66 -15.23 -11.69
C LYS A 34 -4.50 -16.22 -11.59
N GLN A 35 -3.34 -15.83 -12.09
CA GLN A 35 -2.11 -16.62 -12.11
C GLN A 35 -1.05 -16.02 -11.19
N THR A 36 -0.04 -16.80 -10.82
CA THR A 36 1.12 -16.34 -10.03
C THR A 36 2.34 -16.29 -10.95
N ALA A 37 3.05 -15.15 -10.95
CA ALA A 37 4.30 -14.99 -11.64
C ALA A 37 5.41 -15.72 -10.87
N TRP A 38 6.15 -16.56 -11.60
CA TRP A 38 7.29 -17.31 -11.09
C TRP A 38 8.62 -16.79 -11.65
N SER A 39 8.61 -15.59 -12.20
CA SER A 39 9.83 -14.94 -12.71
C SER A 39 10.68 -14.39 -11.57
N ASP A 40 12.00 -14.47 -11.68
CA ASP A 40 12.94 -13.95 -10.66
C ASP A 40 12.74 -12.44 -10.38
N SER A 41 12.27 -11.68 -11.38
CA SER A 41 12.00 -10.25 -11.23
C SER A 41 10.66 -9.95 -10.56
N ASN A 42 9.72 -10.89 -10.55
CA ASN A 42 8.38 -10.73 -9.97
C ASN A 42 7.94 -12.01 -9.25
N PRO A 43 8.68 -12.49 -8.23
CA PRO A 43 8.32 -13.69 -7.51
C PRO A 43 6.99 -13.50 -6.78
N GLU A 44 6.13 -14.51 -6.83
CA GLU A 44 4.85 -14.60 -6.11
C GLU A 44 3.79 -13.53 -6.46
N ARG A 45 4.12 -12.58 -7.35
CA ARG A 45 3.18 -11.53 -7.76
C ARG A 45 2.08 -12.14 -8.64
N ARG A 46 0.82 -11.78 -8.42
CA ARG A 46 -0.31 -12.34 -9.17
C ARG A 46 -0.72 -11.44 -10.33
N TYR A 47 -1.26 -12.04 -11.39
CA TYR A 47 -1.73 -11.33 -12.58
C TYR A 47 -2.92 -12.06 -13.22
N TYR A 48 -3.69 -11.35 -14.05
CA TYR A 48 -4.69 -11.90 -14.95
C TYR A 48 -4.12 -11.96 -16.36
N GLY A 49 -4.39 -13.05 -17.09
CA GLY A 49 -3.92 -13.22 -18.47
C GLY A 49 -4.91 -14.01 -19.30
N CYS A 50 -4.85 -13.86 -20.63
CA CYS A 50 -5.68 -14.66 -21.53
C CYS A 50 -5.37 -16.16 -21.35
N PRO A 51 -6.38 -17.02 -21.09
CA PRO A 51 -6.14 -18.45 -20.89
C PRO A 51 -5.63 -19.16 -22.15
N ASP A 52 -5.92 -18.62 -23.33
CA ASP A 52 -5.52 -19.19 -24.61
C ASP A 52 -4.17 -18.64 -25.13
N PHE A 53 -3.49 -17.75 -24.40
CA PHE A 53 -2.17 -17.25 -24.81
C PHE A 53 -1.17 -18.40 -25.00
N PRO A 54 -0.34 -18.42 -26.08
CA PRO A 54 -0.15 -17.36 -27.09
C PRO A 54 -1.08 -17.45 -28.31
N ARG A 55 -2.04 -18.40 -28.34
CA ARG A 55 -3.01 -18.53 -29.44
C ARG A 55 -4.18 -17.53 -29.34
N GLY A 56 -4.47 -17.05 -28.13
CA GLY A 56 -5.45 -16.01 -27.84
C GLY A 56 -4.87 -14.58 -27.88
N CYS A 57 -5.58 -13.63 -27.27
CA CYS A 57 -5.10 -12.26 -27.15
C CYS A 57 -3.93 -12.12 -26.16
N LYS A 58 -3.32 -10.93 -26.13
CA LYS A 58 -2.18 -10.60 -25.25
C LYS A 58 -2.60 -9.88 -23.97
N TYR A 59 -3.86 -10.00 -23.57
CA TYR A 59 -4.37 -9.41 -22.33
C TYR A 59 -3.51 -9.84 -21.14
N PHE A 60 -3.09 -8.85 -20.36
CA PHE A 60 -2.26 -9.00 -19.17
C PHE A 60 -2.54 -7.83 -18.23
N GLU A 61 -2.84 -8.13 -16.98
CA GLU A 61 -3.07 -7.13 -15.95
C GLU A 61 -2.54 -7.63 -14.59
N TRP A 62 -1.87 -6.76 -13.84
CA TRP A 62 -1.40 -7.14 -12.51
C TRP A 62 -2.58 -7.23 -11.53
N TYR A 63 -2.61 -8.28 -10.71
CA TYR A 63 -3.57 -8.38 -9.62
C TYR A 63 -3.09 -7.54 -8.44
N ASP A 64 -3.68 -6.37 -8.27
CA ASP A 64 -3.49 -5.54 -7.09
C ASP A 64 -4.68 -5.74 -6.15
N THR A 65 -4.40 -6.15 -4.91
CA THR A 65 -5.47 -6.31 -3.91
C THR A 65 -6.07 -4.95 -3.59
N ARG A 66 -7.40 -4.84 -3.64
CA ARG A 66 -8.09 -3.61 -3.23
C ARG A 66 -7.71 -3.26 -1.79
N ILE A 67 -7.10 -2.09 -1.63
CA ILE A 67 -6.78 -1.55 -0.31
C ILE A 67 -8.10 -1.18 0.38
N PRO A 68 -8.37 -1.62 1.62
CA PRO A 68 -9.58 -1.24 2.33
C PRO A 68 -9.74 0.28 2.41
N ASP A 69 -10.96 0.80 2.22
CA ASP A 69 -11.22 2.25 2.18
C ASP A 69 -10.70 2.96 3.45
N ARG A 70 -10.84 2.32 4.61
CA ARG A 70 -10.28 2.82 5.89
C ARG A 70 -8.75 2.98 5.84
N ALA A 71 -8.04 2.06 5.21
CA ALA A 71 -6.59 2.15 5.07
C ALA A 71 -6.21 3.28 4.11
N ILE A 72 -6.95 3.46 3.00
CA ILE A 72 -6.77 4.59 2.09
C ILE A 72 -6.94 5.92 2.83
N ASP A 73 -7.99 6.06 3.64
CA ASP A 73 -8.25 7.27 4.41
C ASP A 73 -7.16 7.57 5.45
N LEU A 74 -6.66 6.53 6.13
CA LEU A 74 -5.55 6.67 7.06
C LEU A 74 -4.26 7.11 6.35
N LEU A 75 -3.94 6.51 5.20
CA LEU A 75 -2.78 6.90 4.39
C LEU A 75 -2.87 8.36 3.93
N ARG A 76 -4.05 8.81 3.48
CA ARG A 76 -4.30 10.21 3.11
C ARG A 76 -4.08 11.15 4.29
N LYS A 77 -4.66 10.85 5.45
CA LYS A 77 -4.49 11.65 6.68
C LYS A 77 -3.03 11.72 7.12
N LEU A 78 -2.31 10.59 7.09
CA LEU A 78 -0.89 10.54 7.45
C LEU A 78 -0.06 11.44 6.53
N ARG A 79 -0.25 11.34 5.22
CA ARG A 79 0.43 12.18 4.22
C ARG A 79 0.16 13.67 4.45
N ASP A 80 -1.10 14.03 4.69
CA ASP A 80 -1.50 15.42 4.86
C ASP A 80 -0.92 15.99 6.17
N ASN A 81 -0.92 15.20 7.25
CA ASN A 81 -0.27 15.54 8.51
C ASN A 81 1.25 15.72 8.36
N GLU A 82 1.93 14.81 7.66
CA GLU A 82 3.37 14.92 7.39
C GLU A 82 3.69 16.24 6.67
N ARG A 83 2.86 16.61 5.69
CA ARG A 83 3.02 17.87 4.95
C ARG A 83 2.85 19.10 5.83
N ILE A 84 1.87 19.08 6.75
CA ILE A 84 1.64 20.18 7.70
C ILE A 84 2.83 20.27 8.66
N LEU A 85 3.19 19.17 9.30
CA LEU A 85 4.30 19.10 10.24
C LEU A 85 5.63 19.55 9.59
N ALA A 86 5.88 19.16 8.34
CA ALA A 86 7.07 19.60 7.60
C ALA A 86 7.09 21.13 7.39
N LYS A 87 5.94 21.75 7.11
CA LYS A 87 5.83 23.21 6.96
C LYS A 87 6.06 23.93 8.29
N GLU A 88 5.42 23.46 9.35
CA GLU A 88 5.55 24.04 10.70
C GLU A 88 6.99 23.92 11.20
N ASN A 89 7.60 22.74 11.05
CA ASN A 89 9.00 22.51 11.42
C ASN A 89 9.95 23.43 10.65
N LYS A 90 9.71 23.62 9.34
CA LYS A 90 10.48 24.57 8.52
C LYS A 90 10.33 26.01 9.02
N SER A 91 9.13 26.41 9.43
CA SER A 91 8.86 27.75 9.99
C SER A 91 9.57 27.95 11.32
N LEU A 92 9.41 27.02 12.26
CA LEU A 92 10.07 27.04 13.57
C LEU A 92 11.60 27.08 13.43
N ARG A 93 12.17 26.29 12.52
CA ARG A 93 13.62 26.34 12.23
C ARG A 93 14.08 27.67 11.66
N ARG A 94 13.24 28.41 10.93
CA ARG A 94 13.57 29.77 10.46
C ARG A 94 13.53 30.77 11.62
N GLN A 95 12.51 30.69 12.47
CA GLN A 95 12.39 31.55 13.66
C GLN A 95 13.55 31.34 14.63
N LEU A 96 13.91 30.09 14.93
CA LEU A 96 15.08 29.78 15.78
C LEU A 96 16.38 30.36 15.22
N ARG A 97 16.58 30.30 13.89
CA ARG A 97 17.73 30.92 13.23
C ARG A 97 17.72 32.45 13.36
N SER A 98 16.55 33.07 13.24
CA SER A 98 16.39 34.51 13.37
C SER A 98 16.52 35.01 14.82
N CYS A 99 16.13 34.21 15.81
CA CYS A 99 16.23 34.56 17.23
C CYS A 99 17.66 34.31 17.78
N GLY A 100 18.32 33.24 17.30
CA GLY A 100 19.73 32.97 17.62
C GLY A 100 20.68 34.09 17.20
N SER A 101 20.37 34.81 16.11
CA SER A 101 21.11 36.01 15.68
C SER A 101 20.89 37.25 16.56
N ILE A 102 19.80 37.32 17.34
CA ILE A 102 19.52 38.45 18.24
C ILE A 102 20.29 38.29 19.56
N SER A 103 20.40 37.07 20.09
CA SER A 103 21.10 36.82 21.37
C SER A 103 22.62 37.05 21.36
N ALA A 104 23.26 37.09 20.18
CA ALA A 104 24.70 37.40 20.08
C ALA A 104 24.99 38.92 20.04
N GLY A 105 23.96 39.77 19.92
CA GLY A 105 24.09 41.22 19.79
C GLY A 105 23.87 42.02 21.07
N GLU A 106 23.37 41.41 22.14
CA GLU A 106 22.96 42.12 23.38
C GLU A 106 23.95 41.98 24.56
N THR A 107 25.13 41.39 24.38
CA THR A 107 26.13 41.23 25.46
C THR A 107 27.23 42.30 25.49
N ALA A 108 26.96 43.50 24.97
CA ALA A 108 27.90 44.62 25.03
C ALA A 108 27.19 45.95 25.33
N MET A 109 26.94 46.22 26.61
CA MET A 109 26.90 47.57 27.20
C MET A 109 27.09 47.49 28.71
#